data_AF-A0A2Z6N2T1-F1
#
_entry.id   AF-A0A2Z6N2T1-F1
#
_cell.length_a   1.000
_cell.length_b   1.000
_cell.length_c   1.000
_cell.angle_alpha   90.00
_cell.angle_beta   90.00
_cell.angle_gamma   90.00
#
_symmetry.space_group_name_H-M   'P 1'
#
loop_
_entity.id
_entity.type
_entity.pdbx_description
1 polymer ?
#
loop_
_entity_poly.entity_id
_entity_poly.type
_entity_poly.pdbx_seq_one_letter_code
_entity_poly.pdbx_strand_id
1 'polypeptide(L)'
;MIFASVHFVLSHLPDFNSISGVSLAAAVMSFSYSTISWAASLDKGKQEDVQYGYSSHSTAGTVFDFFNALGTIAFAYAGHNVVLEIQATIPSTPEKPSKVPMWRGVVVAYIVVALCYFPVALIGYWMFGNDVNADILLSLAKPKWLIAMANMFVVIHVIGSYQIYAMPVFDMIETVMVKKLNFEPSTMLRFIVRNVYVAFTMFIAVTFPFFDGLLGFFGGFAFAPTTYFLPCIMWLSINKPRKFGLSWWTNWICIVLGLCLMILSPIGGLRTIIIKAKTYKFYS
;
A
#
# COMPACT_ATOMS: atom_id res chain seq x y z
N MET A 1 -9.19 15.70 -7.59
CA MET A 1 -8.62 17.02 -7.87
C MET A 1 -7.97 17.66 -6.64
N ILE A 2 -8.69 17.85 -5.52
CA ILE A 2 -8.11 18.44 -4.27
C ILE A 2 -6.85 17.70 -3.79
N PHE A 3 -6.89 16.37 -3.80
CA PHE A 3 -5.72 15.56 -3.45
C PHE A 3 -4.50 15.84 -4.35
N ALA A 4 -4.71 15.87 -5.67
CA ALA A 4 -3.65 16.12 -6.65
C ALA A 4 -3.12 17.57 -6.63
N SER A 5 -3.95 18.56 -6.28
CA SER A 5 -3.50 19.95 -6.21
C SER A 5 -2.41 20.17 -5.16
N VAL A 6 -2.47 19.44 -4.04
CA VAL A 6 -1.40 19.46 -3.03
C VAL A 6 -0.10 18.90 -3.61
N HIS A 7 -0.18 17.87 -4.45
CA HIS A 7 0.98 17.21 -5.04
C HIS A 7 1.66 18.01 -6.12
N PHE A 8 0.96 18.87 -6.87
CA PHE A 8 1.62 19.82 -7.77
C PHE A 8 2.56 20.79 -7.02
N VAL A 9 2.36 21.00 -5.72
CA VAL A 9 3.29 21.76 -4.89
C VAL A 9 4.33 20.84 -4.24
N LEU A 10 3.89 19.82 -3.50
CA LEU A 10 4.77 18.97 -2.71
C LEU A 10 5.75 18.13 -3.55
N SER A 11 5.41 17.79 -4.80
CA SER A 11 6.33 17.04 -5.68
C SER A 11 7.64 17.79 -5.93
N HIS A 12 7.68 19.10 -5.74
CA HIS A 12 8.88 19.92 -5.97
C HIS A 12 9.86 19.91 -4.80
N LEU A 13 9.57 19.19 -3.70
CA LEU A 13 10.54 19.00 -2.62
C LEU A 13 11.85 18.35 -3.15
N PRO A 14 13.02 18.75 -2.62
CA PRO A 14 14.30 18.41 -3.24
C PRO A 14 14.67 16.93 -3.10
N ASP A 15 14.39 16.31 -1.95
CA ASP A 15 14.81 14.95 -1.61
C ASP A 15 13.92 14.30 -0.53
N PHE A 16 14.17 13.01 -0.25
CA PHE A 16 13.45 12.22 0.75
C PHE A 16 13.61 12.76 2.19
N ASN A 17 14.76 13.36 2.51
CA ASN A 17 15.01 13.95 3.84
C ASN A 17 14.11 15.16 4.11
N SER A 18 13.84 15.94 3.07
CA SER A 18 12.96 17.11 3.11
C SER A 18 11.49 16.75 3.36
N ILE A 19 11.12 15.47 3.19
CA ILE A 19 9.77 14.94 3.45
C ILE A 19 9.65 14.38 4.87
N SER A 20 10.73 14.32 5.66
CA SER A 20 10.71 13.72 7.00
C SER A 20 9.59 14.25 7.92
N GLY A 21 9.35 15.56 7.93
CA GLY A 21 8.25 16.17 8.68
C GLY A 21 6.85 15.75 8.17
N VAL A 22 6.69 15.69 6.85
CA VAL A 22 5.45 15.22 6.20
C VAL A 22 5.23 13.73 6.46
N SER A 23 6.30 12.93 6.45
CA SER A 23 6.29 11.50 6.78
C SER A 23 5.89 11.25 8.23
N LEU A 24 6.44 12.01 9.17
CA LEU A 24 6.08 11.92 10.58
C LEU A 24 4.59 12.28 10.80
N ALA A 25 4.13 13.38 10.20
CA ALA A 25 2.73 13.77 10.25
C ALA A 25 1.83 12.66 9.68
N ALA A 26 2.18 12.09 8.54
CA ALA A 26 1.44 10.99 7.93
C ALA A 26 1.40 9.73 8.81
N ALA A 27 2.48 9.41 9.52
CA ALA A 27 2.52 8.28 10.45
C ALA A 27 1.59 8.50 11.66
N VAL A 28 1.63 9.70 12.27
CA VAL A 28 0.74 10.07 13.40
C VAL A 28 -0.72 10.02 12.97
N MET A 29 -1.04 10.53 11.78
CA MET A 29 -2.40 10.48 11.25
C MET A 29 -2.85 9.06 10.97
N SER A 30 -1.96 8.18 10.50
CA SER A 30 -2.25 6.76 10.29
C SER A 30 -2.70 6.07 11.56
N PHE A 31 -1.89 6.22 12.61
CA PHE A 31 -2.18 5.66 13.92
C PHE A 31 -3.48 6.23 14.51
N SER A 32 -3.74 7.52 14.26
CA SER A 32 -4.91 8.22 14.79
C SER A 32 -6.20 7.73 14.12
N TYR A 33 -6.26 7.67 12.79
CA TYR A 33 -7.48 7.21 12.11
C TYR A 33 -7.70 5.70 12.32
N SER A 34 -6.64 4.88 12.40
CA SER A 34 -6.80 3.46 12.70
C SER A 34 -7.37 3.26 14.10
N THR A 35 -6.90 4.05 15.08
CA THR A 35 -7.42 4.04 16.45
C THR A 35 -8.88 4.44 16.49
N ILE A 36 -9.26 5.51 15.78
CA ILE A 36 -10.67 5.92 15.66
C ILE A 36 -11.49 4.78 15.04
N SER A 37 -11.01 4.15 13.96
CA SER A 37 -11.74 3.08 13.26
C SER A 37 -12.10 1.93 14.20
N TRP A 38 -11.13 1.37 14.94
CA TRP A 38 -11.42 0.22 15.80
C TRP A 38 -12.10 0.64 17.11
N ALA A 39 -11.74 1.78 17.72
CA ALA A 39 -12.34 2.22 18.98
C ALA A 39 -13.80 2.63 18.79
N ALA A 40 -14.12 3.39 17.74
CA ALA A 40 -15.49 3.74 17.41
C ALA A 40 -16.31 2.51 16.99
N SER A 41 -15.68 1.53 16.33
CA SER A 41 -16.35 0.26 16.04
C SER A 41 -16.69 -0.48 17.33
N LEU A 42 -15.77 -0.59 18.29
CA LEU A 42 -16.04 -1.20 19.59
C LEU A 42 -17.17 -0.49 20.34
N ASP A 43 -17.12 0.84 20.44
CA ASP A 43 -18.10 1.65 21.15
C ASP A 43 -19.51 1.49 20.56
N LYS A 44 -19.61 1.34 19.24
CA LYS A 44 -20.89 1.12 18.56
C LYS A 44 -21.60 -0.18 18.97
N GLY A 45 -20.86 -1.18 19.47
CA GLY A 45 -21.38 -2.50 19.84
C GLY A 45 -21.93 -3.34 18.67
N LYS A 46 -21.87 -4.67 18.80
CA LYS A 46 -22.25 -5.62 17.75
C LYS A 46 -23.62 -5.25 17.16
N GLN A 47 -23.70 -5.11 15.83
CA GLN A 47 -24.95 -4.74 15.17
C GLN A 47 -25.98 -5.88 15.27
N GLU A 48 -27.26 -5.54 15.18
CA GLU A 48 -28.34 -6.53 15.12
C GLU A 48 -28.24 -7.34 13.80
N ASP A 49 -28.51 -8.64 13.86
CA ASP A 49 -28.52 -9.57 12.72
C ASP A 49 -27.21 -9.72 11.91
N VAL A 50 -26.05 -9.46 12.52
CA VAL A 50 -24.74 -9.62 11.86
C VAL A 50 -24.50 -11.07 11.41
N GLN A 51 -24.28 -11.23 10.10
CA GLN A 51 -23.89 -12.49 9.50
C GLN A 51 -22.37 -12.64 9.41
N TYR A 52 -21.87 -13.80 9.78
CA TYR A 52 -20.46 -14.18 9.63
C TYR A 52 -20.34 -15.33 8.64
N GLY A 53 -19.25 -15.37 7.88
CA GLY A 53 -18.96 -16.42 6.90
C GLY A 53 -18.66 -15.85 5.53
N TYR A 54 -19.07 -16.56 4.48
CA TYR A 54 -18.82 -16.15 3.10
C TYR A 54 -19.83 -15.11 2.64
N SER A 55 -19.36 -13.98 2.11
CA SER A 55 -20.21 -12.91 1.58
C SER A 55 -20.89 -13.28 0.25
N SER A 56 -20.28 -14.16 -0.56
CA SER A 56 -20.85 -14.61 -1.83
C SER A 56 -21.75 -15.84 -1.64
N HIS A 57 -22.93 -15.82 -2.25
CA HIS A 57 -23.87 -16.95 -2.30
C HIS A 57 -23.49 -18.06 -3.29
N SER A 58 -22.47 -17.84 -4.13
CA SER A 58 -22.00 -18.82 -5.11
C SER A 58 -20.57 -19.27 -4.80
N THR A 59 -20.27 -20.55 -5.04
CA THR A 59 -18.92 -21.11 -4.87
C THR A 59 -17.88 -20.34 -5.70
N ALA A 60 -18.22 -20.03 -6.95
CA ALA A 60 -17.34 -19.28 -7.84
C ALA A 60 -17.04 -17.89 -7.28
N GLY A 61 -18.07 -17.15 -6.83
CA GLY A 61 -17.88 -15.83 -6.22
C GLY A 61 -16.98 -15.89 -4.99
N THR A 62 -17.18 -16.88 -4.10
CA THR A 62 -16.35 -17.07 -2.90
C THR A 62 -14.88 -17.30 -3.24
N VAL A 63 -14.59 -18.11 -4.26
CA VAL A 63 -13.20 -18.34 -4.73
C VAL A 63 -12.56 -17.06 -5.24
N PHE A 64 -13.29 -16.27 -6.04
CA PHE A 64 -12.74 -15.01 -6.56
C PHE A 64 -12.57 -13.94 -5.49
N ASP A 65 -13.49 -13.86 -4.52
CA ASP A 65 -13.39 -12.95 -3.38
C ASP A 65 -12.17 -13.33 -2.51
N PHE A 66 -11.92 -14.63 -2.32
CA PHE A 66 -10.72 -15.13 -1.65
C PHE A 66 -9.44 -14.74 -2.42
N PHE A 67 -9.41 -14.90 -3.74
CA PHE A 67 -8.26 -14.47 -4.55
C PHE A 67 -8.01 -12.96 -4.46
N ASN A 68 -9.07 -12.14 -4.46
CA ASN A 68 -8.94 -10.70 -4.27
C ASN A 68 -8.36 -10.39 -2.88
N ALA A 69 -8.88 -11.03 -1.83
CA ALA A 69 -8.43 -10.83 -0.45
C ALA A 69 -6.94 -11.17 -0.25
N LEU A 70 -6.43 -12.22 -0.90
CA LEU A 70 -4.99 -12.56 -0.89
C LEU A 70 -4.12 -11.38 -1.37
N GLY A 71 -4.55 -10.67 -2.42
CA GLY A 71 -3.84 -9.51 -2.93
C GLY A 71 -3.99 -8.30 -2.04
N THR A 72 -5.18 -8.06 -1.50
CA THR A 72 -5.41 -6.97 -0.55
C THR A 72 -4.50 -7.11 0.67
N ILE A 73 -4.32 -8.34 1.19
CA ILE A 73 -3.36 -8.63 2.26
C ILE A 73 -1.92 -8.38 1.78
N ALA A 74 -1.53 -8.87 0.60
CA ALA A 74 -0.18 -8.65 0.07
C ALA A 74 0.14 -7.15 -0.13
N PHE A 75 -0.83 -6.37 -0.62
CA PHE A 75 -0.74 -4.92 -0.77
C PHE A 75 -0.54 -4.22 0.58
N ALA A 76 -1.23 -4.68 1.63
CA ALA A 76 -1.17 -4.05 2.95
C ALA A 76 0.25 -4.01 3.54
N TYR A 77 1.14 -4.91 3.10
CA TYR A 77 2.54 -5.02 3.55
C TYR A 77 3.56 -4.57 2.47
N ALA A 78 3.16 -3.72 1.53
CA ALA A 78 3.94 -3.30 0.37
C ALA A 78 4.98 -2.17 0.63
N GLY A 79 5.77 -2.25 1.72
CA GLY A 79 6.80 -1.25 2.05
C GLY A 79 8.18 -1.47 1.41
N HIS A 80 8.41 -2.62 0.78
CA HIS A 80 9.75 -3.11 0.44
C HIS A 80 10.46 -2.33 -0.67
N ASN A 81 9.70 -1.71 -1.58
CA ASN A 81 10.24 -0.94 -2.71
C ASN A 81 10.87 0.40 -2.29
N VAL A 82 10.57 0.92 -1.09
CA VAL A 82 11.16 2.15 -0.55
C VAL A 82 12.19 1.90 0.56
N VAL A 83 12.32 0.65 1.04
CA VAL A 83 13.25 0.27 2.11
C VAL A 83 14.69 0.64 1.78
N LEU A 84 15.15 0.39 0.55
CA LEU A 84 16.54 0.71 0.18
C LEU A 84 16.78 2.22 0.12
N GLU A 85 15.79 2.99 -0.32
CA GLU A 85 15.86 4.45 -0.36
C GLU A 85 15.91 5.04 1.06
N ILE A 86 15.07 4.54 1.96
CA ILE A 86 15.10 4.91 3.38
C ILE A 86 16.44 4.52 4.01
N GLN A 87 16.96 3.33 3.70
CA GLN A 87 18.25 2.89 4.25
C GLN A 87 19.41 3.76 3.75
N ALA A 88 19.34 4.27 2.52
CA ALA A 88 20.35 5.14 1.94
C ALA A 88 20.46 6.51 2.64
N THR A 89 19.40 6.97 3.32
CA THR A 89 19.44 8.22 4.10
C THR A 89 20.03 8.06 5.50
N ILE A 90 20.20 6.83 5.98
CA ILE A 90 20.76 6.55 7.31
C ILE A 90 22.29 6.66 7.23
N PRO A 91 22.93 7.50 8.06
CA PRO A 91 24.39 7.60 8.10
C PRO A 91 25.04 6.23 8.37
N SER A 92 26.02 5.86 7.54
CA SER A 92 26.75 4.59 7.68
C SER A 92 28.25 4.79 7.55
N THR A 93 29.01 4.10 8.40
CA THR A 93 30.47 3.93 8.28
C THR A 93 30.82 2.43 8.14
N PRO A 94 32.03 2.06 7.71
CA PRO A 94 32.47 0.67 7.70
C PRO A 94 32.32 -0.02 9.07
N GLU A 95 32.52 0.70 10.17
CA GLU A 95 32.35 0.17 11.54
C GLU A 95 30.88 0.16 12.00
N LYS A 96 30.03 1.01 11.42
CA LYS A 96 28.61 1.18 11.78
C LYS A 96 27.72 1.09 10.54
N PRO A 97 27.39 -0.13 10.07
CA PRO A 97 26.60 -0.31 8.86
C PRO A 97 25.13 0.08 9.09
N SER A 98 24.51 0.75 8.11
CA SER A 98 23.09 1.18 8.16
C SER A 98 22.10 0.02 8.28
N LYS A 99 22.50 -1.22 7.98
CA LYS A 99 21.65 -2.41 8.11
C LYS A 99 21.10 -2.62 9.53
N VAL A 100 21.87 -2.26 10.56
CA VAL A 100 21.48 -2.47 11.97
C VAL A 100 20.36 -1.50 12.39
N PRO A 101 20.51 -0.17 12.25
CA PRO A 101 19.42 0.75 12.53
C PRO A 101 18.22 0.52 11.60
N MET A 102 18.44 0.18 10.32
CA MET A 102 17.36 -0.14 9.39
C MET A 102 16.53 -1.33 9.87
N TRP A 103 17.17 -2.43 10.28
CA TRP A 103 16.47 -3.60 10.81
C TRP A 103 15.61 -3.26 12.03
N ARG A 104 16.15 -2.47 12.98
CA ARG A 104 15.39 -2.01 14.15
C ARG A 104 14.18 -1.17 13.73
N GLY A 105 14.35 -0.26 12.77
CA GLY A 105 13.27 0.55 12.22
C GLY A 105 12.17 -0.31 11.59
N VAL A 106 12.55 -1.32 10.79
CA VAL A 106 11.60 -2.25 10.17
C VAL A 106 10.83 -3.04 11.23
N VAL A 107 11.50 -3.57 12.27
CA VAL A 107 10.81 -4.30 13.35
C VAL A 107 9.76 -3.42 14.04
N VAL A 108 10.12 -2.18 14.41
CA VAL A 108 9.17 -1.24 15.03
C VAL A 108 8.03 -0.91 14.08
N ALA A 109 8.32 -0.68 12.79
CA ALA A 109 7.29 -0.40 11.78
C ALA A 109 6.28 -1.55 11.67
N TYR A 110 6.72 -2.81 11.62
CA TYR A 110 5.82 -3.96 11.55
C TYR A 110 5.00 -4.17 12.83
N ILE A 111 5.53 -3.82 14.00
CA ILE A 111 4.76 -3.81 15.25
C ILE A 111 3.64 -2.76 15.17
N VAL A 112 3.95 -1.54 14.72
CA VAL A 112 2.96 -0.47 14.55
C VAL A 112 1.91 -0.86 13.53
N VAL A 113 2.31 -1.45 12.39
CA VAL A 113 1.40 -1.98 11.38
C VAL A 113 0.46 -3.02 11.98
N ALA A 114 0.98 -3.96 12.77
CA ALA A 114 0.16 -4.97 13.43
C ALA A 114 -0.87 -4.33 14.39
N LEU A 115 -0.45 -3.33 15.17
CA LEU A 115 -1.34 -2.59 16.08
C LEU A 115 -2.39 -1.76 15.35
N CYS A 116 -2.15 -1.35 14.11
CA CYS A 116 -3.13 -0.63 13.30
C CYS A 116 -4.08 -1.59 12.58
N TYR A 117 -3.57 -2.67 11.98
CA TYR A 117 -4.35 -3.53 11.10
C TYR A 117 -5.15 -4.59 11.84
N PHE A 118 -4.56 -5.31 12.80
CA PHE A 118 -5.26 -6.41 13.47
C PHE A 118 -6.48 -5.95 14.26
N PRO A 119 -6.42 -4.88 15.09
CA PRO A 119 -7.61 -4.39 15.77
C PRO A 119 -8.70 -3.98 14.79
N VAL A 120 -8.36 -3.22 13.74
CA VAL A 120 -9.34 -2.78 12.74
C VAL A 120 -9.99 -3.97 12.03
N ALA A 121 -9.21 -4.97 11.62
CA ALA A 121 -9.72 -6.15 10.93
C ALA A 121 -10.57 -7.05 11.85
N LEU A 122 -10.06 -7.37 13.04
CA LEU A 122 -10.73 -8.29 13.96
C LEU A 122 -11.99 -7.66 14.56
N ILE A 123 -11.89 -6.44 15.08
CA ILE A 123 -13.04 -5.73 15.66
C ILE A 123 -14.01 -5.37 14.55
N GLY A 124 -13.54 -4.82 13.43
CA GLY A 124 -14.40 -4.43 12.32
C GLY A 124 -15.23 -5.60 11.79
N TYR A 125 -14.60 -6.76 11.57
CA TYR A 125 -15.32 -7.95 11.14
C TYR A 125 -16.23 -8.51 12.22
N TRP A 126 -15.79 -8.54 13.49
CA TRP A 126 -16.64 -8.97 14.60
C TRP A 126 -17.92 -8.12 14.72
N MET A 127 -17.79 -6.82 14.43
CA MET A 127 -18.84 -5.82 14.57
C MET A 127 -19.84 -5.78 13.42
N PHE A 128 -19.34 -5.84 12.18
CA PHE A 128 -20.13 -5.62 10.96
C PHE A 128 -20.31 -6.90 10.13
N GLY A 129 -19.54 -7.96 10.39
CA GLY A 129 -19.60 -9.22 9.66
C GLY A 129 -19.46 -9.02 8.16
N ASN A 130 -20.35 -9.68 7.40
CA ASN A 130 -20.36 -9.62 5.94
C ASN A 130 -20.77 -8.26 5.35
N ASP A 131 -21.34 -7.36 6.15
CA ASP A 131 -21.77 -6.02 5.73
C ASP A 131 -20.66 -4.97 5.87
N VAL A 132 -19.44 -5.39 6.26
CA VAL A 132 -18.29 -4.48 6.34
C VAL A 132 -17.94 -3.95 4.94
N ASN A 133 -17.90 -2.62 4.82
CA ASN A 133 -17.42 -1.96 3.62
C ASN A 133 -15.89 -2.09 3.51
N ALA A 134 -15.37 -2.02 2.28
CA ALA A 134 -13.93 -2.01 2.02
C ALA A 134 -13.20 -0.86 2.74
N ASP A 135 -13.89 0.27 2.93
CA ASP A 135 -13.51 1.32 3.88
C ASP A 135 -14.39 1.21 5.13
N ILE A 136 -13.80 0.79 6.25
CA ILE A 136 -14.49 0.62 7.52
C ILE A 136 -15.12 1.91 8.06
N LEU A 137 -14.59 3.09 7.69
CA LEU A 137 -15.15 4.37 8.13
C LEU A 137 -16.55 4.59 7.55
N LEU A 138 -16.86 4.00 6.38
CA LEU A 138 -18.20 4.00 5.82
C LEU A 138 -19.16 3.11 6.61
N SER A 139 -18.67 2.00 7.17
CA SER A 139 -19.46 1.07 8.00
C SER A 139 -19.89 1.68 9.35
N LEU A 140 -19.13 2.68 9.86
CA LEU A 140 -19.49 3.37 11.11
C LEU A 140 -20.81 4.14 11.01
N ALA A 141 -21.11 4.79 9.87
CA ALA A 141 -22.29 5.61 9.58
C ALA A 141 -22.56 6.83 10.51
N LYS A 142 -22.30 6.74 11.82
CA LYS A 142 -22.45 7.80 12.84
C LYS A 142 -21.37 7.67 13.93
N PRO A 143 -21.03 8.76 14.65
CA PRO A 143 -21.43 10.15 14.38
C PRO A 143 -20.63 10.76 13.21
N LYS A 144 -21.27 11.62 12.41
CA LYS A 144 -20.69 12.17 11.17
C LYS A 144 -19.41 12.99 11.40
N TRP A 145 -19.31 13.71 12.51
CA TRP A 145 -18.13 14.53 12.83
C TRP A 145 -16.88 13.68 13.03
N LEU A 146 -17.02 12.52 13.68
CA LEU A 146 -15.91 11.60 13.95
C LEU A 146 -15.42 10.96 12.66
N ILE A 147 -16.35 10.55 11.78
CA ILE A 147 -16.05 10.02 10.45
C ILE A 147 -15.36 11.08 9.58
N ALA A 148 -15.82 12.34 9.62
CA ALA A 148 -15.19 13.44 8.89
C ALA A 148 -13.75 13.70 9.37
N MET A 149 -13.52 13.68 10.69
CA MET A 149 -12.19 13.82 11.27
C MET A 149 -11.26 12.66 10.87
N ALA A 150 -11.73 11.42 10.96
CA ALA A 150 -10.96 10.25 10.53
C ALA A 150 -10.62 10.32 9.03
N ASN A 151 -11.55 10.72 8.18
CA ASN A 151 -11.29 10.92 6.76
C ASN A 151 -10.26 12.04 6.50
N MET A 152 -10.28 13.13 7.28
CA MET A 152 -9.25 14.17 7.18
C MET A 152 -7.85 13.62 7.52
N PHE A 153 -7.75 12.78 8.55
CA PHE A 153 -6.50 12.11 8.91
C PHE A 153 -6.04 11.13 7.80
N VAL A 154 -6.96 10.37 7.21
CA VAL A 154 -6.66 9.53 6.03
C VAL A 154 -6.09 10.38 4.90
N VAL A 155 -6.70 11.52 4.58
CA VAL A 155 -6.20 12.43 3.52
C VAL A 155 -4.77 12.88 3.81
N ILE A 156 -4.48 13.35 5.03
CA ILE A 156 -3.12 13.79 5.40
C ILE A 156 -2.13 12.62 5.32
N HIS A 157 -2.52 11.44 5.82
CA HIS A 157 -1.70 10.23 5.73
C HIS A 157 -1.35 9.88 4.28
N VAL A 158 -2.36 9.80 3.40
CA VAL A 158 -2.17 9.42 2.00
C VAL A 158 -1.38 10.48 1.22
N ILE A 159 -1.48 11.77 1.58
CA ILE A 159 -0.63 12.83 1.01
C ILE A 159 0.86 12.53 1.30
N GLY A 160 1.21 12.20 2.55
CA GLY A 160 2.59 11.88 2.89
C GLY A 160 3.06 10.58 2.25
N SER A 161 2.22 9.55 2.27
CA SER A 161 2.51 8.26 1.61
C SER A 161 2.77 8.44 0.11
N TYR A 162 1.94 9.21 -0.61
CA TYR A 162 2.18 9.48 -2.04
C TYR A 162 3.55 10.10 -2.28
N GLN A 163 3.99 11.06 -1.46
CA GLN A 163 5.30 11.70 -1.63
C GLN A 163 6.46 10.71 -1.42
N ILE A 164 6.35 9.85 -0.40
CA ILE A 164 7.35 8.80 -0.12
C ILE A 164 7.51 7.85 -1.32
N TYR A 165 6.40 7.43 -1.94
CA TYR A 165 6.43 6.53 -3.09
C TYR A 165 6.77 7.22 -4.42
N ALA A 166 6.41 8.49 -4.59
CA ALA A 166 6.63 9.22 -5.83
C ALA A 166 8.09 9.64 -6.02
N MET A 167 8.84 9.92 -4.94
CA MET A 167 10.24 10.37 -5.04
C MET A 167 11.15 9.40 -5.82
N PRO A 168 11.21 8.09 -5.50
CA PRO A 168 12.01 7.15 -6.28
C PRO A 168 11.58 7.06 -7.76
N VAL A 169 10.29 7.26 -8.03
CA VAL A 169 9.76 7.24 -9.40
C VAL A 169 10.20 8.49 -10.17
N PHE A 170 10.18 9.66 -9.53
CA PHE A 170 10.73 10.89 -10.11
C PHE A 170 12.20 10.72 -10.45
N ASP A 171 13.00 10.22 -9.50
CA ASP A 171 14.43 10.02 -9.69
C ASP A 171 14.72 9.00 -10.79
N MET A 172 13.92 7.94 -10.89
CA MET A 172 14.01 6.95 -11.98
C MET A 172 13.73 7.58 -13.34
N ILE A 173 12.63 8.33 -13.49
CA ILE A 173 12.26 8.95 -14.77
C ILE A 173 13.30 10.00 -15.16
N GLU A 174 13.68 10.88 -14.23
CA GLU A 174 14.72 11.91 -14.45
C GLU A 174 16.05 11.27 -14.86
N THR A 175 16.46 10.18 -14.21
CA THR A 175 17.69 9.43 -14.57
C THR A 175 17.62 8.86 -15.99
N VAL A 176 16.48 8.30 -16.39
CA VAL A 176 16.30 7.78 -17.76
C VAL A 176 16.35 8.90 -18.79
N MET A 177 15.69 10.03 -18.52
CA MET A 177 15.69 11.20 -19.41
C MET A 177 17.11 11.75 -19.61
N VAL A 178 17.88 11.90 -18.54
CA VAL A 178 19.24 12.45 -18.63
C VAL A 178 20.23 11.43 -19.20
N LYS A 179 20.26 10.19 -18.68
CA LYS A 179 21.33 9.23 -19.03
C LYS A 179 21.06 8.41 -20.29
N LYS A 180 19.79 8.13 -20.62
CA LYS A 180 19.45 7.32 -21.81
C LYS A 180 18.94 8.16 -22.97
N LEU A 181 18.23 9.23 -22.70
CA LEU A 181 17.65 10.11 -23.72
C LEU A 181 18.46 11.40 -23.95
N ASN A 182 19.58 11.56 -23.23
CA ASN A 182 20.53 12.67 -23.38
C ASN A 182 19.89 14.07 -23.21
N PHE A 183 18.84 14.20 -22.41
CA PHE A 183 18.32 15.52 -22.02
C PHE A 183 19.28 16.21 -21.06
N GLU A 184 19.41 17.54 -21.18
CA GLU A 184 20.20 18.33 -20.23
C GLU A 184 19.52 18.34 -18.84
N PRO A 185 20.26 18.05 -17.76
CA PRO A 185 19.73 18.13 -16.41
C PRO A 185 19.40 19.58 -16.08
N SER A 186 18.12 19.92 -16.07
CA SER A 186 17.62 21.27 -15.80
C SER A 186 16.47 21.28 -14.80
N THR A 187 16.30 22.39 -14.08
CA THR A 187 15.16 22.60 -13.19
C THR A 187 13.83 22.54 -13.95
N MET A 188 13.82 22.94 -15.22
CA MET A 188 12.67 22.86 -16.11
C MET A 188 12.31 21.40 -16.46
N LEU A 189 13.30 20.55 -16.76
CA LEU A 189 13.06 19.12 -16.99
C LEU A 189 12.42 18.48 -15.76
N ARG A 190 12.99 18.73 -14.57
CA ARG A 190 12.46 18.25 -13.30
C ARG A 190 11.03 18.73 -13.04
N PHE A 191 10.76 20.01 -13.30
CA PHE A 191 9.42 20.58 -13.17
C PHE A 191 8.42 19.87 -14.09
N ILE A 192 8.74 19.70 -15.38
CA ILE A 192 7.86 19.07 -16.36
C ILE A 192 7.58 17.62 -15.99
N VAL A 193 8.64 16.82 -15.73
CA VAL A 193 8.51 15.39 -15.40
C VAL A 193 7.59 15.17 -14.20
N ARG A 194 7.79 15.94 -13.13
CA ARG A 194 7.02 15.78 -11.89
C ARG A 194 5.57 16.19 -12.06
N ASN A 195 5.29 17.32 -12.73
CA ASN A 195 3.91 17.74 -13.00
C ASN A 195 3.18 16.78 -13.93
N VAL A 196 3.84 16.28 -14.99
CA VAL A 196 3.25 15.29 -15.91
C VAL A 196 2.92 14.00 -15.16
N TYR A 197 3.80 13.53 -14.28
CA TYR A 197 3.52 12.35 -13.46
C TYR A 197 2.35 12.56 -12.49
N VAL A 198 2.29 13.70 -11.80
CA VAL A 198 1.15 14.03 -10.91
C VAL A 198 -0.16 14.12 -11.71
N ALA A 199 -0.14 14.78 -12.87
CA ALA A 199 -1.32 14.87 -13.74
C ALA A 199 -1.76 13.49 -14.28
N PHE A 200 -0.81 12.64 -14.66
CA PHE A 200 -1.06 11.29 -15.12
C PHE A 200 -1.68 10.41 -14.02
N THR A 201 -1.08 10.40 -12.82
CA THR A 201 -1.61 9.64 -11.68
C THR A 201 -2.99 10.15 -11.25
N MET A 202 -3.23 11.47 -11.31
CA MET A 202 -4.56 12.05 -11.09
C MET A 202 -5.57 11.56 -12.12
N PHE A 203 -5.22 11.57 -13.41
CA PHE A 203 -6.10 11.10 -14.49
C PHE A 203 -6.49 9.63 -14.29
N ILE A 204 -5.51 8.77 -14.00
CA ILE A 204 -5.75 7.35 -13.74
C ILE A 204 -6.66 7.17 -12.51
N ALA A 205 -6.42 7.90 -11.42
CA ALA A 205 -7.22 7.80 -10.20
C ALA A 205 -8.68 8.21 -10.40
N VAL A 206 -8.95 9.23 -11.22
CA VAL A 206 -10.33 9.64 -11.57
C VAL A 206 -10.99 8.64 -12.52
N THR A 207 -10.22 8.04 -13.44
CA THR A 207 -10.74 7.11 -14.44
C THR A 207 -11.12 5.76 -13.83
N PHE A 208 -10.31 5.23 -12.91
CA PHE A 208 -10.47 3.88 -12.37
C PHE A 208 -10.65 3.86 -10.84
N PRO A 209 -11.80 4.29 -10.27
CA PRO A 209 -11.99 4.37 -8.83
C PRO A 209 -12.39 3.03 -8.17
N PHE A 210 -11.81 1.91 -8.62
CA PHE A 210 -12.15 0.57 -8.14
C PHE A 210 -11.23 0.10 -7.00
N PHE A 211 -11.17 0.87 -5.91
CA PHE A 211 -10.18 0.73 -4.83
C PHE A 211 -9.88 -0.72 -4.44
N ASP A 212 -10.88 -1.45 -3.96
CA ASP A 212 -10.76 -2.85 -3.52
C ASP A 212 -10.23 -3.81 -4.61
N GLY A 213 -10.71 -3.68 -5.86
CA GLY A 213 -10.21 -4.51 -6.95
C GLY A 213 -8.78 -4.15 -7.38
N LEU A 214 -8.40 -2.87 -7.27
CA LEU A 214 -7.03 -2.42 -7.53
C LEU A 214 -6.05 -2.91 -6.47
N LEU A 215 -6.47 -2.93 -5.19
CA LEU A 215 -5.66 -3.49 -4.10
C LEU A 215 -5.36 -4.97 -4.33
N GLY A 216 -6.39 -5.77 -4.64
CA GLY A 216 -6.22 -7.17 -4.98
C GLY A 216 -5.32 -7.36 -6.20
N PHE A 217 -5.58 -6.62 -7.28
CA PHE A 217 -4.83 -6.73 -8.52
C PHE A 217 -3.34 -6.39 -8.35
N PHE A 218 -3.02 -5.19 -7.86
CA PHE A 218 -1.63 -4.74 -7.73
C PHE A 218 -0.91 -5.42 -6.57
N GLY A 219 -1.63 -5.83 -5.52
CA GLY A 219 -1.09 -6.66 -4.43
C GLY A 219 -0.46 -7.96 -4.93
N GLY A 220 -1.16 -8.65 -5.83
CA GLY A 220 -0.60 -9.83 -6.50
C GLY A 220 0.39 -9.49 -7.61
N PHE A 221 -0.04 -8.74 -8.62
CA PHE A 221 0.72 -8.56 -9.85
C PHE A 221 2.03 -7.80 -9.65
N ALA A 222 2.00 -6.69 -8.92
CA ALA A 222 3.15 -5.80 -8.77
C ALA A 222 3.98 -6.12 -7.53
N PHE A 223 3.32 -6.34 -6.38
CA PHE A 223 4.03 -6.51 -5.11
C PHE A 223 4.48 -7.94 -4.83
N ALA A 224 3.77 -8.97 -5.31
CA ALA A 224 4.22 -10.35 -5.09
C ALA A 224 5.64 -10.62 -5.64
N PRO A 225 5.99 -10.16 -6.86
CA PRO A 225 7.37 -10.23 -7.36
C PRO A 225 8.40 -9.54 -6.49
N THR A 226 8.18 -8.25 -6.20
CA THR A 226 9.18 -7.41 -5.54
C THR A 226 9.37 -7.76 -4.07
N THR A 227 8.37 -8.35 -3.43
CA THR A 227 8.36 -8.62 -1.99
C THR A 227 8.58 -10.09 -1.65
N TYR A 228 7.92 -11.02 -2.35
CA TYR A 228 7.86 -12.41 -1.89
C TYR A 228 8.85 -13.33 -2.60
N PHE A 229 9.05 -13.19 -3.91
CA PHE A 229 9.88 -14.17 -4.64
C PHE A 229 11.21 -13.62 -5.18
N LEU A 230 11.29 -12.40 -5.74
CA LEU A 230 12.56 -11.90 -6.28
C LEU A 230 13.66 -11.79 -5.21
N PRO A 231 13.41 -11.21 -4.01
CA PRO A 231 14.43 -11.15 -2.97
C PRO A 231 14.91 -12.54 -2.53
N CYS A 232 14.00 -13.51 -2.47
CA CYS A 232 14.33 -14.89 -2.10
C CYS A 232 15.21 -15.57 -3.16
N ILE A 233 14.90 -15.40 -4.45
CA ILE A 233 15.74 -15.90 -5.55
C ILE A 233 17.13 -15.26 -5.49
N MET A 234 17.20 -13.93 -5.38
CA MET A 234 18.47 -13.20 -5.27
C MET A 234 19.29 -13.70 -4.08
N TRP A 235 18.66 -13.86 -2.91
CA TRP A 235 19.33 -14.31 -1.70
C TRP A 235 19.85 -15.75 -1.83
N LEU A 236 19.08 -16.67 -2.41
CA LEU A 236 19.51 -18.05 -2.68
C LEU A 236 20.69 -18.10 -3.67
N SER A 237 20.69 -17.27 -4.71
CA SER A 237 21.76 -17.19 -5.71
C SER A 237 23.06 -16.62 -5.14
N ILE A 238 22.97 -15.61 -4.26
CA ILE A 238 24.14 -14.93 -3.67
C ILE A 238 24.72 -15.74 -2.51
N ASN A 239 23.90 -16.10 -1.52
CA ASN A 239 24.39 -16.69 -0.26
C ASN A 239 24.57 -18.21 -0.32
N LYS A 240 23.93 -18.89 -1.28
CA LYS A 240 24.03 -20.35 -1.50
C LYS A 240 23.95 -21.16 -0.19
N PRO A 241 22.86 -21.04 0.58
CA PRO A 241 22.73 -21.72 1.86
C PRO A 241 22.77 -23.25 1.71
N ARG A 242 23.02 -23.96 2.82
CA ARG A 242 22.96 -25.43 2.86
C ARG A 242 21.61 -25.92 2.32
N LYS A 243 21.66 -26.76 1.29
CA LYS A 243 20.47 -27.40 0.71
C LYS A 243 19.71 -28.14 1.81
N PHE A 244 18.38 -28.01 1.79
CA PHE A 244 17.46 -28.56 2.81
C PHE A 244 17.59 -27.98 4.23
N GLY A 245 18.33 -26.88 4.42
CA GLY A 245 18.28 -26.12 5.67
C GLY A 245 16.99 -25.32 5.83
N LEU A 246 16.72 -24.82 7.05
CA LEU A 246 15.53 -24.00 7.35
C LEU A 246 15.44 -22.76 6.44
N SER A 247 16.53 -22.02 6.27
CA SER A 247 16.56 -20.85 5.39
C SER A 247 16.33 -21.23 3.93
N TRP A 248 16.79 -22.39 3.48
CA TRP A 248 16.57 -22.86 2.11
C TRP A 248 15.07 -23.14 1.87
N TRP A 249 14.43 -23.88 2.78
CA TRP A 249 12.99 -24.17 2.71
C TRP A 249 12.15 -22.90 2.79
N THR A 250 12.46 -22.00 3.72
CA THR A 250 11.71 -20.74 3.90
C THR A 250 11.69 -19.92 2.61
N ASN A 251 12.85 -19.77 1.94
CA ASN A 251 12.91 -19.02 0.69
C ASN A 251 12.15 -19.69 -0.45
N TRP A 252 12.19 -21.03 -0.56
CA TRP A 252 11.39 -21.75 -1.57
C TRP A 252 9.90 -21.65 -1.34
N ILE A 253 9.45 -21.70 -0.08
CA ILE A 253 8.04 -21.50 0.27
C ILE A 253 7.61 -20.09 -0.11
N CYS A 254 8.41 -19.05 0.21
CA CYS A 254 8.14 -17.67 -0.20
C CYS A 254 8.07 -17.52 -1.73
N ILE A 255 8.92 -18.21 -2.48
CA ILE A 255 8.89 -18.20 -3.96
C ILE A 255 7.59 -18.80 -4.48
N VAL A 256 7.23 -20.00 -4.02
CA VAL A 256 6.00 -20.69 -4.48
C VAL A 256 4.76 -19.88 -4.11
N LEU A 257 4.67 -19.40 -2.86
CA LEU A 257 3.56 -18.55 -2.42
C LEU A 257 3.50 -17.24 -3.20
N GLY A 258 4.64 -16.59 -3.43
CA GLY A 258 4.73 -15.36 -4.23
C GLY A 258 4.25 -15.56 -5.67
N LEU A 259 4.61 -16.67 -6.32
CA LEU A 259 4.12 -17.02 -7.64
C LEU A 259 2.62 -17.31 -7.64
N CYS A 260 2.11 -18.04 -6.65
CA CYS A 260 0.68 -18.26 -6.50
C CYS A 260 -0.08 -16.94 -6.33
N LEU A 261 0.42 -16.01 -5.49
CA LEU A 261 -0.18 -14.68 -5.31
C LEU A 261 -0.18 -13.87 -6.60
N MET A 262 0.93 -13.88 -7.35
CA MET A 262 1.07 -13.19 -8.63
C MET A 262 0.05 -13.66 -9.68
N ILE A 263 -0.32 -14.94 -9.65
CA ILE A 263 -1.26 -15.51 -10.63
C ILE A 263 -2.70 -15.39 -10.14
N LEU A 264 -2.99 -15.86 -8.93
CA LEU A 264 -4.36 -15.99 -8.44
C LEU A 264 -4.99 -14.65 -8.10
N SER A 265 -4.24 -13.77 -7.45
CA SER A 265 -4.84 -12.55 -6.93
C SER A 265 -5.30 -11.55 -7.99
N PRO A 266 -4.54 -11.32 -9.08
CA PRO A 266 -5.00 -10.50 -10.19
C PRO A 266 -6.30 -10.99 -10.82
N ILE A 267 -6.56 -12.29 -10.82
CA ILE A 267 -7.83 -12.85 -11.32
C ILE A 267 -9.00 -12.37 -10.46
N GLY A 268 -8.84 -12.44 -9.13
CA GLY A 268 -9.83 -11.92 -8.18
C GLY A 268 -10.05 -10.41 -8.32
N GLY A 269 -8.96 -9.65 -8.32
CA GLY A 269 -9.00 -8.18 -8.49
C GLY A 269 -9.64 -7.74 -9.80
N LEU A 270 -9.29 -8.38 -10.93
CA LEU A 270 -9.89 -8.10 -12.23
C LEU A 270 -11.37 -8.41 -12.25
N ARG A 271 -11.82 -9.54 -11.67
CA ARG A 271 -13.25 -9.83 -11.58
C ARG A 271 -13.98 -8.74 -10.79
N THR A 272 -13.44 -8.33 -9.65
CA THR A 272 -14.03 -7.26 -8.83
C THR A 272 -14.15 -5.95 -9.62
N ILE A 273 -13.10 -5.59 -10.38
CA ILE A 273 -13.11 -4.43 -11.28
C ILE A 273 -14.19 -4.59 -12.36
N ILE A 274 -14.25 -5.74 -13.05
CA ILE A 274 -15.23 -6.01 -14.12
C ILE A 274 -16.66 -5.89 -13.59
N ILE A 275 -16.95 -6.45 -12.41
CA ILE A 275 -18.29 -6.37 -11.80
C ILE A 275 -18.65 -4.93 -11.47
N LYS A 276 -17.75 -4.17 -10.82
CA LYS A 276 -17.98 -2.77 -10.46
C LYS A 276 -18.04 -1.85 -11.68
N ALA A 277 -17.29 -2.15 -12.74
CA ALA A 277 -17.25 -1.35 -13.96
C ALA A 277 -18.57 -1.43 -14.77
N LYS A 278 -19.34 -2.53 -14.67
CA LYS A 278 -20.62 -2.68 -15.38
C LYS A 278 -21.65 -1.62 -15.03
N THR A 279 -21.62 -1.12 -13.80
CA THR A 279 -22.57 -0.11 -13.30
C THR A 279 -21.94 1.28 -13.20
N TYR A 280 -20.64 1.40 -13.49
CA TYR A 280 -19.91 2.66 -13.39
C TYR A 280 -20.15 3.52 -14.63
N LYS A 281 -20.55 4.77 -14.42
CA LYS A 281 -20.64 5.78 -15.49
C LYS A 281 -19.41 6.68 -15.40
N PHE A 282 -18.62 6.67 -16.46
CA PHE A 282 -17.45 7.53 -16.54
C PHE A 282 -17.88 9.00 -16.62
N TYR A 283 -17.34 9.83 -15.72
CA TYR A 283 -17.48 11.28 -15.73
C TYR A 283 -18.93 11.81 -15.73
N SER A 284 -19.88 11.07 -15.15
CA SER A 284 -21.28 11.49 -14.94
C SER A 284 -21.55 11.97 -13.52
#